data_AF-A0A011QSJ2-F1
#
_entry.id   AF-A0A011QSJ2-F1
#
_cell.length_a   1.000
_cell.length_b   1.000
_cell.length_c   1.000
_cell.angle_alpha   90.00
_cell.angle_beta   90.00
_cell.angle_gamma   90.00
#
_symmetry.space_group_name_H-M   'P 1'
#
loop_
_entity.id
_entity.type
_entity.pdbx_description
1 polymer ?
#
loop_
_entity_poly.entity_id
_entity_poly.type
_entity_poly.pdbx_seq_one_letter_code
_entity_poly.pdbx_strand_id
1 'polypeptide(L)'
;MLLMRVGCLVFGLLFVASRTEFAATERSAVQRAAFLRANPCPVTGQPRGKCPGWVVDHIVPLCAGGADHPQNMQWQTVTDSRAKDRDERRQCAALRKPDPAASLNDAAYTSGDRF
;
A
#
# COMPACT_ATOMS: atom_id res chain seq x y z
N MET A 1 9.51 -57.03 -20.35
CA MET A 1 10.57 -56.13 -19.86
C MET A 1 11.27 -55.59 -21.09
N LEU A 2 11.35 -54.31 -21.44
CA LEU A 2 10.97 -53.03 -20.83
C LEU A 2 10.92 -52.05 -22.03
N LEU A 3 9.74 -51.52 -22.36
CA LEU A 3 9.58 -50.41 -23.32
C LEU A 3 8.82 -49.31 -22.57
N MET A 4 9.55 -48.41 -21.90
CA MET A 4 8.99 -47.16 -21.40
C MET A 4 9.65 -45.99 -22.13
N ARG A 5 8.95 -45.55 -23.17
CA ARG A 5 9.04 -44.20 -23.72
C ARG A 5 8.33 -43.26 -22.74
N VAL A 6 9.04 -42.38 -22.04
CA VAL A 6 8.45 -41.10 -21.58
C VAL A 6 9.56 -40.06 -21.52
N GLY A 7 9.83 -39.43 -22.67
CA GLY A 7 10.35 -38.06 -22.68
C GLY A 7 9.20 -37.10 -22.37
N CYS A 8 9.53 -35.95 -21.78
CA CYS A 8 8.64 -34.83 -21.50
C CYS A 8 7.47 -35.14 -20.55
N LEU A 9 7.65 -34.92 -19.25
CA LEU A 9 6.62 -34.23 -18.46
C LEU A 9 7.30 -33.31 -17.43
N VAL A 10 7.69 -32.14 -17.95
CA VAL A 10 7.46 -30.81 -17.37
C VAL A 10 7.75 -30.71 -15.86
N PHE A 11 8.89 -30.09 -15.58
CA PHE A 11 9.21 -29.37 -14.35
C PHE A 11 8.15 -28.27 -14.15
N GLY A 12 6.99 -28.66 -13.64
CA GLY A 12 5.87 -27.77 -13.34
C GLY A 12 6.22 -26.95 -12.11
N LEU A 13 7.06 -25.93 -12.30
CA LEU A 13 7.20 -24.81 -11.39
C LEU A 13 5.80 -24.19 -11.22
N LEU A 14 5.08 -24.63 -10.19
CA LEU A 14 3.93 -23.93 -9.65
C LEU A 14 4.43 -22.59 -9.10
N PHE A 15 4.56 -21.60 -9.98
CA PHE A 15 4.69 -20.20 -9.60
C PHE A 15 3.30 -19.76 -9.14
N VAL A 16 2.96 -20.07 -7.89
CA VAL A 16 1.78 -19.50 -7.24
C VAL A 16 2.07 -18.01 -7.09
N ALA A 17 1.48 -17.21 -7.96
CA ALA A 17 1.48 -15.76 -7.83
C ALA A 17 0.59 -15.39 -6.64
N SER A 18 1.18 -15.33 -5.44
CA SER A 18 0.51 -14.82 -4.25
C SER A 18 0.10 -13.37 -4.48
N ARG A 19 -1.20 -13.11 -4.62
CA ARG A 19 -1.72 -11.74 -4.61
C ARG A 19 -1.68 -11.22 -3.18
N THR A 20 -0.74 -10.33 -2.89
CA THR A 20 -0.76 -9.55 -1.65
C THR A 20 -1.88 -8.51 -1.78
N GLU A 21 -3.02 -8.78 -1.17
CA GLU A 21 -4.05 -7.77 -0.98
C GLU A 21 -3.57 -6.79 0.10
N PHE A 22 -3.25 -5.56 -0.30
CA PHE A 22 -2.98 -4.49 0.65
C PHE A 22 -4.32 -4.01 1.22
N ALA A 23 -4.80 -4.68 2.26
CA ALA A 23 -5.86 -4.14 3.11
C ALA A 23 -5.36 -2.81 3.72
N ALA A 24 -6.28 -1.86 3.92
CA ALA A 24 -5.96 -0.61 4.59
C ALA A 24 -5.54 -0.90 6.04
N THR A 25 -4.24 -1.01 6.29
CA THR A 25 -3.70 -1.20 7.64
C THR A 25 -4.09 0.00 8.50
N GLU A 26 -4.64 -0.28 9.69
CA GLU A 26 -4.92 0.76 10.68
C GLU A 26 -3.61 1.49 11.03
N ARG A 27 -3.64 2.82 11.04
CA ARG A 27 -2.46 3.64 11.35
C ARG A 27 -1.97 3.34 12.77
N SER A 28 -0.69 3.02 12.91
CA SER A 28 -0.07 2.62 14.16
C SER A 28 0.19 3.81 15.07
N ALA A 29 -0.59 3.89 16.15
CA ALA A 29 -0.39 4.88 17.21
C ALA A 29 1.02 4.80 17.84
N VAL A 30 1.60 3.59 17.90
CA VAL A 30 2.95 3.36 18.44
C VAL A 30 4.01 3.98 17.53
N GLN A 31 3.91 3.79 16.22
CA GLN A 31 4.86 4.36 15.25
C GLN A 31 4.76 5.89 15.23
N ARG A 32 3.54 6.43 15.26
CA ARG A 32 3.33 7.87 15.40
C ARG A 32 3.93 8.42 16.70
N ALA A 33 3.74 7.73 17.82
CA ALA A 33 4.33 8.15 19.10
C ALA A 33 5.86 8.08 19.08
N ALA A 34 6.45 7.10 18.38
CA ALA A 34 7.90 7.02 18.19
C ALA A 34 8.43 8.20 17.38
N PHE A 35 7.75 8.57 16.29
CA PHE A 35 8.08 9.76 15.50
C PHE A 35 8.05 11.03 16.36
N LEU A 36 6.97 11.24 17.15
CA LEU A 36 6.83 12.44 18.00
C LEU A 36 7.91 12.56 19.08
N ARG A 37 8.37 11.44 19.64
CA ARG A 37 9.47 11.43 20.62
C ARG A 37 10.81 11.81 19.99
N ALA A 38 11.08 11.31 18.78
CA ALA A 38 12.31 11.60 18.05
C ALA A 38 12.30 12.99 17.41
N ASN A 39 11.12 13.48 17.04
CA ASN A 39 10.91 14.76 16.35
C ASN A 39 9.85 15.57 17.10
N PRO A 40 10.24 16.33 18.14
CA PRO A 40 9.31 17.14 18.91
C PRO A 40 8.59 18.18 18.04
N CYS A 41 7.45 18.67 18.51
CA CYS A 41 6.66 19.68 17.80
C CYS A 41 7.50 20.93 17.47
N PRO A 42 7.53 21.41 16.21
CA PRO A 42 8.33 22.58 15.81
C PRO A 42 7.93 23.88 16.51
N VAL A 43 6.70 23.98 17.04
CA VAL A 43 6.20 25.19 17.72
C VAL A 43 6.41 25.13 19.23
N THR A 44 6.13 23.99 19.85
CA THR A 44 6.10 23.86 21.33
C THR A 44 7.32 23.14 21.90
N GLY A 45 8.13 22.49 21.04
CA GLY A 45 9.22 21.61 21.46
C GLY A 45 8.77 20.35 22.21
N GLN A 46 7.46 20.09 22.28
CA GLN A 46 6.92 18.97 23.06
C GLN A 46 6.94 17.67 22.25
N PRO A 47 7.36 16.53 22.85
CA PRO A 47 7.37 15.23 22.19
C PRO A 47 5.98 14.54 22.19
N ARG A 48 4.95 15.22 22.71
CA ARG A 48 3.59 14.71 22.84
C ARG A 48 2.59 15.85 22.87
N GLY A 49 1.33 15.53 22.55
CA GLY A 49 0.23 16.49 22.54
C GLY A 49 0.01 17.14 21.18
N LYS A 50 -0.78 18.21 21.17
CA LYS A 50 -1.11 18.96 19.95
C LYS A 50 0.07 19.86 19.56
N CYS A 51 0.27 20.01 18.25
CA CYS A 51 1.21 20.98 17.68
C CYS A 51 0.39 22.01 16.88
N PRO A 52 0.19 23.25 17.38
CA PRO A 52 -0.67 24.22 16.71
C PRO A 52 -0.20 24.52 15.28
N GLY A 53 -1.08 24.36 14.30
CA GLY A 53 -0.77 24.61 12.88
C GLY A 53 -0.03 23.48 12.15
N TRP A 54 0.31 22.38 12.84
CA TRP A 54 1.09 21.27 12.28
C TRP A 54 0.43 19.92 12.51
N VAL A 55 0.68 18.99 11.60
CA VAL A 55 0.26 17.59 11.67
C VAL A 55 1.44 16.68 11.36
N VAL A 56 1.38 15.45 11.87
CA VAL A 56 2.28 14.38 11.43
C VAL A 56 1.63 13.76 10.20
N ASP A 57 2.38 13.72 9.11
CA ASP A 57 1.92 13.23 7.82
C ASP A 57 2.96 12.27 7.22
N HIS A 58 2.56 11.41 6.30
CA HIS A 58 3.46 10.46 5.66
C HIS A 58 4.16 11.07 4.44
N ILE A 59 5.46 10.83 4.24
CA ILE A 59 6.21 11.37 3.09
C ILE A 59 5.69 10.72 1.80
N VAL A 60 5.61 9.39 1.80
CA VAL A 60 4.96 8.57 0.78
C VAL A 60 3.59 8.13 1.32
N PRO A 61 2.50 8.35 0.58
CA PRO A 61 1.16 7.96 1.03
C PRO A 61 1.06 6.45 1.23
N LEU A 62 0.39 6.04 2.32
CA LEU A 62 0.19 4.62 2.63
C LEU A 62 -0.52 3.86 1.51
N CYS A 63 -1.49 4.48 0.85
CA CYS A 63 -2.22 3.89 -0.28
C CYS A 63 -1.32 3.59 -1.50
N ALA A 64 -0.17 4.27 -1.59
CA ALA A 64 0.80 4.15 -2.66
C ALA A 64 2.00 3.27 -2.25
N GLY A 65 1.85 2.48 -1.19
CA GLY A 65 2.90 1.60 -0.68
C GLY A 65 3.84 2.26 0.32
N GLY A 66 3.53 3.47 0.80
CA GLY A 66 4.28 4.11 1.87
C GLY A 66 4.23 3.27 3.16
N ALA A 67 5.38 3.14 3.82
CA ALA A 67 5.46 2.41 5.09
C ALA A 67 4.85 3.23 6.23
N ASP A 68 4.13 2.59 7.15
CA ASP A 68 3.62 3.24 8.35
C ASP A 68 4.67 3.25 9.48
N HIS A 69 5.83 3.86 9.20
CA HIS A 69 6.97 3.93 10.10
C HIS A 69 7.50 5.37 10.23
N PRO A 70 8.19 5.72 11.34
CA PRO A 70 8.73 7.05 11.58
C PRO A 70 9.61 7.59 10.44
N GLN A 71 10.32 6.71 9.73
CA GLN A 71 11.18 7.09 8.61
C GLN A 71 10.37 7.65 7.41
N ASN A 72 9.08 7.30 7.33
CA ASN A 72 8.16 7.81 6.34
C ASN A 72 7.17 8.82 6.95
N MET A 73 7.47 9.41 8.11
CA MET A 73 6.65 10.45 8.73
C MET A 73 7.40 11.78 8.72
N GLN A 74 6.65 12.88 8.63
CA GLN A 74 7.17 14.23 8.70
C GLN A 74 6.20 15.17 9.41
N TRP A 75 6.74 16.23 10.00
CA TRP A 75 5.92 17.39 10.36
C TRP A 75 5.54 18.16 9.10
N GLN A 76 4.27 18.48 8.96
CA GLN A 76 3.77 19.28 7.86
C GLN A 76 2.76 20.30 8.37
N THR A 77 2.71 21.50 7.75
CA THR A 77 1.68 22.47 8.10
C THR A 77 0.30 21.91 7.73
N VAL A 78 -0.74 22.31 8.45
CA VAL A 78 -2.12 21.89 8.14
C VAL A 78 -2.51 22.27 6.70
N THR A 79 -2.04 23.42 6.22
CA THR A 79 -2.33 23.89 4.86
C THR A 79 -1.67 23.00 3.81
N ASP A 80 -0.38 22.67 3.99
CA ASP A 80 0.36 21.86 3.03
C ASP A 80 -0.13 20.41 3.04
N SER A 81 -0.42 19.84 4.22
CA SER A 81 -0.97 18.50 4.35
C SER A 81 -2.33 18.39 3.64
N ARG A 82 -3.20 19.40 3.78
CA ARG A 82 -4.47 19.45 3.01
C ARG A 82 -4.28 19.60 1.51
N ALA A 83 -3.22 20.29 1.07
CA ALA A 83 -2.91 20.38 -0.35
C ALA A 83 -2.48 19.02 -0.89
N LYS A 84 -1.56 18.36 -0.19
CA LYS A 84 -1.07 17.02 -0.49
C LYS A 84 -2.20 16.00 -0.51
N ASP A 85 -3.06 15.95 0.51
CA ASP A 85 -4.21 15.05 0.62
C ASP A 85 -5.12 15.06 -0.63
N ARG A 86 -5.29 16.23 -1.27
CA ARG A 86 -6.10 16.34 -2.50
C ARG A 86 -5.46 15.61 -3.67
N ASP A 87 -4.15 15.72 -3.80
CA ASP A 87 -3.39 15.09 -4.88
C ASP A 87 -3.23 13.59 -4.61
N GLU A 88 -2.93 13.21 -3.37
CA GLU A 88 -2.83 11.81 -2.96
C GLU A 88 -4.15 11.06 -3.16
N ARG A 89 -5.30 11.69 -2.89
CA ARG A 89 -6.60 11.05 -3.17
C ARG A 89 -6.74 10.66 -4.64
N ARG A 90 -6.25 11.49 -5.57
CA ARG A 90 -6.28 11.19 -7.01
C ARG A 90 -5.34 10.03 -7.33
N GLN A 91 -4.13 10.06 -6.76
CA GLN A 91 -3.15 8.99 -6.91
C GLN A 91 -3.68 7.64 -6.37
N CYS A 92 -4.17 7.61 -5.13
CA CYS A 92 -4.75 6.42 -4.51
C CYS A 92 -5.92 5.87 -5.34
N ALA A 93 -6.77 6.75 -5.87
CA ALA A 93 -7.90 6.35 -6.70
C ALA A 93 -7.45 5.71 -8.02
N ALA A 94 -6.35 6.21 -8.63
CA ALA A 94 -5.78 5.62 -9.83
C ALA A 94 -5.18 4.23 -9.55
N LEU A 95 -4.45 4.07 -8.44
CA LEU A 95 -3.86 2.80 -8.03
C LEU A 95 -4.89 1.72 -7.68
N ARG A 96 -6.10 2.12 -7.27
CA ARG A 96 -7.21 1.20 -7.00
C ARG A 96 -7.91 0.71 -8.27
N LYS A 97 -7.71 1.37 -9.42
CA LYS A 97 -8.36 0.91 -10.66
C LYS A 97 -7.72 -0.43 -11.08
N PRO A 98 -8.51 -1.48 -11.32
CA PRO A 98 -7.96 -2.72 -11.85
C PRO A 98 -7.30 -2.44 -13.19
N ASP A 99 -6.18 -3.12 -13.45
CA ASP A 99 -5.53 -3.05 -14.75
C ASP A 99 -6.55 -3.40 -15.84
N PRO A 100 -6.74 -2.56 -16.87
CA PRO A 100 -7.66 -2.86 -17.96
C PRO A 100 -7.35 -4.21 -18.60
N ALA A 101 -6.06 -4.56 -18.68
CA ALA A 101 -5.57 -5.85 -19.17
C ALA A 101 -5.91 -7.04 -18.24
N ALA A 102 -6.04 -6.82 -16.94
CA ALA A 102 -6.50 -7.86 -16.01
C ALA A 102 -8.03 -8.09 -16.15
N SER A 103 -8.80 -7.01 -16.33
CA SER A 103 -10.27 -7.09 -16.40
C SER A 103 -10.83 -7.82 -17.63
N LEU A 104 -10.09 -7.87 -18.74
CA LEU A 104 -10.52 -8.59 -19.95
C LEU A 104 -10.41 -10.12 -19.81
N ASN A 105 -9.47 -10.61 -19.01
CA ASN A 105 -9.26 -12.05 -18.81
C ASN A 105 -10.27 -12.65 -17.82
N ASP A 106 -10.79 -11.86 -16.87
CA ASP A 106 -11.78 -12.32 -15.89
C ASP A 106 -13.18 -12.53 -16.53
N ALA A 107 -13.53 -11.71 -17.53
CA ALA A 107 -14.81 -11.82 -18.25
C ALA A 107 -14.91 -13.07 -19.15
N ALA A 108 -13.78 -13.58 -19.65
CA ALA A 108 -13.73 -14.82 -20.43
C ALA A 108 -13.89 -16.08 -19.55
N TYR A 109 -13.53 -16.00 -18.27
CA TYR A 109 -13.65 -17.13 -17.34
C TYR A 109 -15.09 -17.34 -16.84
N THR A 110 -15.91 -16.29 -16.77
CA THR A 110 -17.28 -16.39 -16.22
C THR A 110 -18.33 -16.87 -17.23
N SER A 111 -18.00 -16.96 -18.53
CA SER A 111 -18.94 -17.41 -19.58
C SER A 111 -18.84 -18.91 -19.90
N GLY A 112 -18.04 -19.68 -19.17
CA GLY A 112 -17.66 -21.05 -19.53
C GLY A 112 -18.51 -22.20 -19.00
N ASP A 113 -19.36 -22.01 -17.97
CA ASP A 113 -19.99 -23.14 -17.29
C ASP A 113 -21.52 -22.98 -17.17
N ARG A 114 -22.22 -23.51 -18.17
CA ARG A 114 -23.61 -24.00 -18.05
C ARG A 114 -23.87 -25.03 -19.16
N PHE A 115 -23.45 -26.27 -18.90
CA PHE A 115 -24.00 -27.46 -19.53
C PHE A 115 -24.41 -28.43 -18.42
#